data_AF-K1U9J4-F1
#
_entry.id   AF-K1U9J4-F1
#
_cell.length_a   1.000
_cell.length_b   1.000
_cell.length_c   1.000
_cell.angle_alpha   90.00
_cell.angle_beta   90.00
_cell.angle_gamma   90.00
#
_symmetry.space_group_name_H-M   'P 1'
#
loop_
_entity.id
_entity.type
_entity.pdbx_description
1 polymer ?
#
loop_
_entity_poly.entity_id
_entity_poly.type
_entity_poly.pdbx_seq_one_letter_code
_entity_poly.pdbx_strand_id
1 'polypeptide(L)'
;HEATKHGKKCLVIDKRSHLGGNIYCEDIEGITVHKYGAHIFHTNDKRVWTYVNDLVEFNRYTNSPVANYYGELYNLPFNMNTFNKMWGVVTPEEARAKIEEQKKQVTGEPKNLEEQAISLIGYDIYKKLIKGYTEKQWGRECKDLPAFIIKRLPVRFTYDNNYFNDRYQGIPIGGYNKLIEKLLEGIDTRLDTDFLKDREALSALADTVVYTGPIDQYYDYRFGKLEYRSLRFENELLDCENYQGVAVMNYTDEKTKFTRIIEHKHFEFGTQEKTYITREYPSEWQEGMEPYYPVNDEKNQSLYSKYSDLSNGESNIIFGGRLAEYKYYDMDKV
;
A
#
# COMPACT_ATOMS: atom_id res chain seq x y z
N HIS A 1 -22.36 -3.18 4.92
CA HIS A 1 -23.17 -2.22 4.15
C HIS A 1 -24.10 -2.86 3.12
N GLU A 2 -23.58 -3.31 1.96
CA GLU A 2 -24.43 -3.65 0.81
C GLU A 2 -25.37 -4.82 1.05
N ALA A 3 -24.91 -5.89 1.71
CA ALA A 3 -25.78 -7.01 2.08
C ALA A 3 -26.97 -6.57 2.97
N THR A 4 -26.73 -5.67 3.93
CA THR A 4 -27.76 -5.12 4.83
C THR A 4 -28.75 -4.25 4.08
N LYS A 5 -28.31 -3.43 3.11
CA LYS A 5 -29.22 -2.70 2.20
C LYS A 5 -30.13 -3.63 1.41
N HIS A 6 -29.66 -4.83 1.11
CA HIS A 6 -30.45 -5.89 0.47
C HIS A 6 -31.22 -6.78 1.47
N GLY A 7 -31.41 -6.31 2.71
CA GLY A 7 -32.23 -6.97 3.72
C GLY A 7 -31.59 -8.18 4.40
N LYS A 8 -30.28 -8.39 4.24
CA LYS A 8 -29.56 -9.46 4.93
C LYS A 8 -29.16 -9.03 6.34
N LYS A 9 -29.32 -9.93 7.31
CA LYS A 9 -28.69 -9.79 8.63
C LYS A 9 -27.23 -10.22 8.50
N CYS A 10 -26.31 -9.37 8.97
CA CYS A 10 -24.88 -9.61 8.84
C CYS A 10 -24.22 -9.55 10.22
N LEU A 11 -23.20 -10.37 10.38
CA LEU A 11 -22.24 -10.32 11.48
C LEU A 11 -20.85 -10.12 10.86
N VAL A 12 -20.14 -9.09 11.29
CA VAL A 12 -18.74 -8.87 10.93
C VAL A 12 -17.87 -9.28 12.11
N ILE A 13 -16.89 -10.12 11.85
CA ILE A 13 -15.92 -10.55 12.86
C ILE A 13 -14.52 -10.10 12.44
N ASP A 14 -13.73 -9.63 13.39
CA ASP A 14 -12.31 -9.34 13.20
C ASP A 14 -11.51 -9.91 14.38
N LYS A 15 -10.34 -10.46 14.08
CA LYS A 15 -9.41 -10.96 15.10
C LYS A 15 -8.72 -9.82 15.85
N ARG A 16 -8.70 -8.61 15.27
CA ARG A 16 -8.12 -7.42 15.88
C ARG A 16 -9.11 -6.79 16.87
N SER A 17 -8.59 -5.94 17.73
CA SER A 17 -9.38 -5.15 18.70
C SER A 17 -10.02 -3.90 18.10
N HIS A 18 -10.03 -3.78 16.76
CA HIS A 18 -10.63 -2.67 16.04
C HIS A 18 -11.11 -3.11 14.65
N LEU A 19 -12.01 -2.33 14.06
CA LEU A 19 -12.51 -2.52 12.69
C LEU A 19 -11.58 -1.82 11.67
N GLY A 20 -11.83 -2.07 10.39
CA GLY A 20 -11.16 -1.37 9.28
C GLY A 20 -9.84 -1.98 8.82
N GLY A 21 -9.37 -3.07 9.45
CA GLY A 21 -8.14 -3.73 9.03
C GLY A 21 -6.95 -2.77 8.96
N ASN A 22 -6.26 -2.75 7.81
CA ASN A 22 -5.04 -1.93 7.66
C ASN A 22 -5.30 -0.43 7.51
N ILE A 23 -6.54 0.00 7.20
CA ILE A 23 -6.84 1.43 7.06
C ILE A 23 -7.21 2.09 8.39
N TYR A 24 -7.20 1.34 9.51
CA TYR A 24 -7.52 1.86 10.83
C TYR A 24 -6.63 3.03 11.25
N CYS A 25 -7.24 4.03 11.87
CA CYS A 25 -6.60 5.23 12.39
C CYS A 25 -6.63 5.29 13.92
N GLU A 26 -5.67 5.99 14.53
CA GLU A 26 -5.65 6.37 15.95
C GLU A 26 -5.66 7.89 16.07
N ASP A 27 -6.33 8.45 17.08
CA ASP A 27 -6.20 9.87 17.42
C ASP A 27 -5.09 10.04 18.45
N ILE A 28 -4.07 10.83 18.10
CA ILE A 28 -2.95 11.17 19.00
C ILE A 28 -2.77 12.68 18.98
N GLU A 29 -3.05 13.36 20.10
CA GLU A 29 -2.96 14.84 20.19
C GLU A 29 -3.79 15.56 19.11
N GLY A 30 -4.94 15.00 18.73
CA GLY A 30 -5.79 15.53 17.65
C GLY A 30 -5.23 15.34 16.24
N ILE A 31 -4.27 14.43 16.07
CA ILE A 31 -3.74 14.00 14.77
C ILE A 31 -4.32 12.63 14.43
N THR A 32 -4.94 12.52 13.25
CA THR A 32 -5.36 11.24 12.67
C THR A 32 -4.14 10.44 12.20
N VAL A 33 -3.70 9.48 13.00
CA VAL A 33 -2.53 8.62 12.73
C VAL A 33 -2.97 7.36 12.01
N HIS A 34 -2.36 7.07 10.84
CA HIS A 34 -2.63 5.83 10.10
C HIS A 34 -1.77 4.69 10.68
N LYS A 35 -2.39 3.81 11.47
CA LYS A 35 -1.67 2.85 12.33
C LYS A 35 -0.78 1.87 11.56
N TYR A 36 -1.22 1.44 10.37
CA TYR A 36 -0.57 0.41 9.58
C TYR A 36 0.06 0.94 8.29
N GLY A 37 0.59 2.17 8.36
CA GLY A 37 1.22 2.85 7.24
C GLY A 37 0.29 3.80 6.50
N ALA A 38 0.86 4.56 5.57
CA ALA A 38 0.12 5.58 4.81
C ALA A 38 -0.93 4.93 3.90
N HIS A 39 -2.16 5.43 3.97
CA HIS A 39 -3.27 5.01 3.12
C HIS A 39 -3.86 6.25 2.47
N ILE A 40 -3.82 6.31 1.14
CA ILE A 40 -4.35 7.42 0.36
C ILE A 40 -5.39 6.84 -0.58
N PHE A 41 -6.61 7.36 -0.54
CA PHE A 41 -7.65 6.89 -1.44
C PHE A 41 -7.46 7.53 -2.81
N HIS A 42 -7.48 6.73 -3.87
CA HIS A 42 -7.43 7.21 -5.25
C HIS A 42 -8.20 6.26 -6.16
N THR A 43 -8.90 6.79 -7.17
CA THR A 43 -9.60 5.97 -8.16
C THR A 43 -9.95 6.77 -9.42
N ASN A 44 -10.06 6.07 -10.55
CA ASN A 44 -10.68 6.59 -11.76
C ASN A 44 -12.18 6.24 -11.86
N ASP A 45 -12.68 5.30 -11.04
CA ASP A 45 -14.10 4.91 -11.07
C ASP A 45 -14.93 5.92 -10.27
N LYS A 46 -15.70 6.74 -10.99
CA LYS A 46 -16.61 7.73 -10.40
C LYS A 46 -17.63 7.07 -9.45
N ARG A 47 -18.07 5.85 -9.73
CA ARG A 47 -19.05 5.16 -8.88
C ARG A 47 -18.46 4.85 -7.51
N VAL A 48 -17.23 4.36 -7.46
CA VAL A 48 -16.52 4.09 -6.20
C VAL A 48 -16.27 5.40 -5.45
N TRP A 49 -15.80 6.44 -6.15
CA TRP A 49 -15.59 7.76 -5.54
C TRP A 49 -16.86 8.36 -4.94
N THR A 50 -17.98 8.33 -5.69
CA THR A 50 -19.28 8.78 -5.20
C THR A 50 -19.74 7.94 -4.02
N TYR A 51 -19.61 6.62 -4.09
CA TYR A 51 -20.01 5.71 -3.02
C TYR A 51 -19.33 6.03 -1.68
N VAL A 52 -18.01 6.28 -1.68
CA VAL A 52 -17.30 6.62 -0.43
C VAL A 52 -17.61 8.04 0.05
N ASN A 53 -17.81 9.00 -0.87
CA ASN A 53 -18.13 10.39 -0.53
C ASN A 53 -19.58 10.57 -0.03
N ASP A 54 -20.51 9.70 -0.44
CA ASP A 54 -21.86 9.68 0.10
C ASP A 54 -21.90 9.24 1.57
N LEU A 55 -20.83 8.60 2.06
CA LEU A 55 -20.69 8.13 3.44
C LEU A 55 -19.91 9.12 4.31
N VAL A 56 -18.76 9.60 3.80
CA VAL A 56 -17.86 10.53 4.50
C VAL A 56 -17.25 11.48 3.49
N GLU A 57 -17.18 12.77 3.81
CA GLU A 57 -16.51 13.76 2.95
C GLU A 57 -15.00 13.49 2.87
N PHE A 58 -14.45 13.50 1.65
CA PHE A 58 -13.01 13.40 1.41
C PHE A 58 -12.41 14.78 1.15
N ASN A 59 -11.23 15.03 1.72
CA ASN A 59 -10.44 16.21 1.41
C ASN A 59 -9.78 16.09 0.02
N ARG A 60 -9.07 17.15 -0.38
CA ARG A 60 -8.35 17.23 -1.67
C ARG A 60 -6.86 16.83 -1.58
N TYR A 61 -6.46 16.03 -0.60
CA TYR A 61 -5.06 15.65 -0.43
C TYR A 61 -4.52 15.00 -1.70
N THR A 62 -3.43 15.54 -2.23
CA THR A 62 -2.68 14.99 -3.36
C THR A 62 -1.37 14.44 -2.84
N ASN A 63 -1.18 13.13 -3.00
CA ASN A 63 0.04 12.46 -2.59
C ASN A 63 1.21 12.91 -3.47
N SER A 64 2.19 13.57 -2.87
CA SER A 64 3.42 13.99 -3.56
C SER A 64 4.63 13.66 -2.70
N PRO A 65 5.00 12.36 -2.59
CA PRO A 65 6.12 11.95 -1.77
C PRO A 65 7.43 12.59 -2.22
N VAL A 66 8.37 12.72 -1.28
CA VAL A 66 9.75 13.16 -1.55
C VAL A 66 10.69 11.99 -1.30
N ALA A 67 11.68 11.81 -2.16
CA ALA A 67 12.79 10.88 -1.95
C ALA A 67 14.01 11.62 -1.38
N ASN A 68 14.60 11.06 -0.34
CA ASN A 68 15.83 11.49 0.29
C ASN A 68 16.93 10.46 -0.01
N TYR A 69 17.95 10.89 -0.76
CA TYR A 69 19.14 10.11 -1.07
C TYR A 69 20.35 10.80 -0.43
N TYR A 70 20.80 10.31 0.72
CA TYR A 70 21.93 10.91 1.47
C TYR A 70 21.76 12.42 1.76
N GLY A 71 20.53 12.88 2.00
CA GLY A 71 20.21 14.29 2.22
C GLY A 71 19.85 15.07 0.94
N GLU A 72 20.07 14.49 -0.25
CA GLU A 72 19.60 15.08 -1.51
C GLU A 72 18.12 14.76 -1.72
N LEU A 73 17.29 15.80 -1.85
CA LEU A 73 15.84 15.66 -2.00
C LEU A 73 15.42 15.67 -3.47
N TYR A 74 14.52 14.76 -3.83
CA TYR A 74 13.94 14.59 -5.16
C TYR A 74 12.42 14.43 -5.06
N ASN A 75 11.67 15.09 -5.95
CA ASN A 75 10.22 14.88 -6.02
C ASN A 75 9.89 13.52 -6.67
N LEU A 76 8.82 12.88 -6.16
CA LEU A 76 8.17 11.73 -6.76
C LEU A 76 6.76 12.10 -7.25
N PRO A 77 6.20 11.40 -8.26
CA PRO A 77 6.83 10.34 -9.05
C PRO A 77 7.88 10.93 -10.02
N PHE A 78 8.48 10.11 -10.88
CA PHE A 78 9.51 10.58 -11.81
C PHE A 78 8.92 11.55 -12.82
N ASN A 79 9.26 12.84 -12.67
CA ASN A 79 8.72 13.91 -13.49
C ASN A 79 9.78 14.98 -13.80
N MET A 80 9.42 16.06 -14.49
CA MET A 80 10.38 17.11 -14.84
C MET A 80 11.07 17.75 -13.62
N ASN A 81 10.43 17.83 -12.45
CA ASN A 81 11.09 18.26 -11.21
C ASN A 81 12.26 17.32 -10.84
N THR A 82 12.02 16.01 -10.93
CA THR A 82 13.05 15.00 -10.69
C THR A 82 14.19 15.12 -11.69
N PHE A 83 13.86 15.21 -12.99
CA PHE A 83 14.86 15.25 -14.07
C PHE A 83 15.69 16.53 -14.03
N ASN A 84 15.06 17.68 -13.75
CA ASN A 84 15.76 18.94 -13.56
C ASN A 84 16.74 18.87 -12.38
N LYS A 85 16.31 18.33 -11.23
CA LYS A 85 17.20 18.15 -10.08
C LYS A 85 18.32 17.15 -10.35
N MET A 86 18.06 16.11 -11.15
CA MET A 86 19.02 15.05 -11.46
C MET A 86 20.09 15.52 -12.46
N TRP A 87 19.69 16.24 -13.52
CA TRP A 87 20.54 16.50 -14.69
C TRP A 87 20.61 17.96 -15.13
N GLY A 88 19.86 18.86 -14.50
CA GLY A 88 19.76 20.27 -14.89
C GLY A 88 18.93 20.53 -16.16
N VAL A 89 18.31 19.49 -16.74
CA VAL A 89 17.45 19.60 -17.92
C VAL A 89 16.20 20.42 -17.60
N VAL A 90 15.70 21.21 -18.54
CA VAL A 90 14.54 22.09 -18.33
C VAL A 90 13.38 21.75 -19.25
N THR A 91 13.66 21.07 -20.37
CA THR A 91 12.64 20.66 -21.35
C THR A 91 12.39 19.14 -21.33
N PRO A 92 11.17 18.70 -21.69
CA PRO A 92 10.85 17.30 -21.95
C PRO A 92 11.82 16.59 -22.90
N GLU A 93 12.29 17.27 -23.94
CA GLU A 93 13.13 16.69 -24.96
C GLU A 93 14.55 16.39 -24.44
N GLU A 94 15.12 17.31 -23.68
CA GLU A 94 16.41 17.09 -23.00
C GLU A 94 16.33 15.93 -22.00
N ALA A 95 15.23 15.85 -21.23
CA ALA A 95 15.00 14.75 -20.31
C ALA A 95 14.89 13.39 -21.04
N ARG A 96 14.16 13.33 -22.15
CA ARG A 96 14.10 12.12 -23.00
C ARG A 96 15.47 11.74 -23.53
N ALA A 97 16.20 12.71 -24.07
CA ALA A 97 17.55 12.47 -24.61
C ALA A 97 18.49 11.90 -23.54
N LYS A 98 18.44 12.41 -22.30
CA LYS A 98 19.22 11.88 -21.19
C LYS A 98 18.82 10.46 -20.78
N ILE A 99 17.53 10.17 -20.74
CA ILE A 99 17.04 8.83 -20.43
C ILE A 99 17.47 7.85 -21.55
N GLU A 100 17.28 8.19 -22.82
CA GLU A 100 17.70 7.37 -23.97
C GLU A 100 19.22 7.15 -24.04
N GLU A 101 20.03 8.14 -23.63
CA GLU A 101 21.47 7.99 -23.49
C GLU A 101 21.81 6.88 -22.49
N GLN A 102 21.14 6.85 -21.33
CA GLN A 102 21.42 5.89 -20.26
C GLN A 102 20.85 4.50 -20.51
N LYS A 103 19.73 4.39 -21.24
CA LYS A 103 19.10 3.10 -21.57
C LYS A 103 20.01 2.18 -22.37
N LYS A 104 20.97 2.72 -23.13
CA LYS A 104 21.91 1.94 -23.96
C LYS A 104 22.74 0.90 -23.18
N GLN A 105 22.74 0.98 -21.86
CA GLN A 105 23.39 0.02 -20.97
C GLN A 105 22.62 -1.31 -20.86
N VAL A 106 21.32 -1.33 -21.17
CA VAL A 106 20.48 -2.54 -21.17
C VAL A 106 20.23 -2.97 -22.61
N THR A 107 20.58 -4.21 -22.95
CA THR A 107 20.36 -4.78 -24.28
C THR A 107 19.31 -5.90 -24.22
N GLY A 108 18.33 -5.84 -25.13
CA GLY A 108 17.25 -6.82 -25.20
C GLY A 108 16.07 -6.52 -24.27
N GLU A 109 15.20 -7.51 -24.06
CA GLU A 109 14.05 -7.40 -23.16
C GLU A 109 14.50 -7.52 -21.69
N PRO A 110 14.09 -6.59 -20.80
CA PRO A 110 14.42 -6.65 -19.39
C PRO A 110 13.91 -7.92 -18.69
N LYS A 111 14.81 -8.63 -18.00
CA LYS A 111 14.52 -9.89 -17.30
C LYS A 111 14.29 -9.73 -15.80
N ASN A 112 14.79 -8.65 -15.23
CA ASN A 112 14.72 -8.35 -13.80
C ASN A 112 14.35 -6.88 -13.55
N LEU A 113 14.17 -6.53 -12.28
CA LEU A 113 13.78 -5.19 -11.86
C LEU A 113 14.85 -4.15 -12.21
N GLU A 114 16.14 -4.47 -12.02
CA GLU A 114 17.25 -3.58 -12.36
C GLU A 114 17.21 -3.17 -13.84
N GLU A 115 17.20 -4.16 -14.74
CA GLU A 115 17.14 -3.92 -16.19
C GLU A 115 15.89 -3.15 -16.57
N GLN A 116 14.73 -3.48 -15.98
CA GLN A 116 13.46 -2.82 -16.27
C GLN A 116 13.43 -1.37 -15.77
N ALA A 117 14.06 -1.08 -14.64
CA ALA A 117 14.19 0.26 -14.11
C ALA A 117 15.10 1.09 -15.04
N ILE A 118 16.30 0.59 -15.34
CA ILE A 118 17.26 1.29 -16.20
C ILE A 118 16.66 1.52 -17.60
N SER A 119 15.96 0.54 -18.16
CA SER A 119 15.30 0.67 -19.47
C SER A 119 14.16 1.69 -19.47
N LEU A 120 13.62 2.06 -18.31
CA LEU A 120 12.49 2.97 -18.18
C LEU A 120 12.94 4.40 -17.86
N ILE A 121 13.87 4.55 -16.91
CA ILE A 121 14.24 5.84 -16.28
C ILE A 121 15.74 6.15 -16.29
N GLY A 122 16.57 5.28 -16.86
CA GLY A 122 18.02 5.44 -16.87
C GLY A 122 18.71 5.00 -15.58
N TYR A 123 20.03 4.80 -15.68
CA TYR A 123 20.88 4.28 -14.60
C TYR A 123 20.97 5.20 -13.39
N ASP A 124 21.04 6.53 -13.58
CA ASP A 124 21.20 7.47 -12.47
C ASP A 124 19.99 7.46 -11.54
N ILE A 125 18.79 7.52 -12.11
CA ILE A 125 17.54 7.48 -11.35
C ILE A 125 17.37 6.10 -10.71
N TYR A 126 17.68 5.02 -11.42
CA TYR A 126 17.69 3.68 -10.86
C TYR A 126 18.59 3.62 -9.62
N LYS A 127 19.85 4.04 -9.76
CA LYS A 127 20.86 3.96 -8.70
C LYS A 127 20.49 4.80 -7.48
N LYS A 128 20.04 6.05 -7.68
CA LYS A 128 19.75 6.97 -6.57
C LYS A 128 18.40 6.71 -5.92
N LEU A 129 17.36 6.45 -6.71
CA LEU A 129 15.96 6.53 -6.24
C LEU A 129 15.24 5.18 -6.18
N ILE A 130 15.77 4.12 -6.82
CA ILE A 130 15.13 2.81 -6.88
C ILE A 130 15.92 1.73 -6.13
N LYS A 131 17.22 1.57 -6.44
CA LYS A 131 18.01 0.41 -6.02
C LYS A 131 17.97 0.18 -4.51
N GLY A 132 18.47 1.14 -3.72
CA GLY A 132 18.54 1.01 -2.27
C GLY A 132 17.16 0.89 -1.62
N TYR A 133 16.17 1.65 -2.09
CA TYR A 133 14.78 1.54 -1.60
C TYR A 133 14.20 0.14 -1.82
N THR A 134 14.36 -0.40 -3.03
CA THR A 134 13.81 -1.70 -3.43
C THR A 134 14.49 -2.83 -2.69
N GLU A 135 15.82 -2.81 -2.60
CA GLU A 135 16.59 -3.85 -1.90
C GLU A 135 16.25 -3.88 -0.41
N LYS A 136 16.03 -2.72 0.23
CA LYS A 136 15.50 -2.66 1.60
C LYS A 136 14.10 -3.24 1.69
N GLN A 137 13.18 -2.80 0.84
CA GLN A 137 11.77 -3.20 0.87
C GLN A 137 11.61 -4.72 0.73
N TRP A 138 12.37 -5.33 -0.18
CA TRP A 138 12.24 -6.75 -0.54
C TRP A 138 13.26 -7.66 0.13
N GLY A 139 14.36 -7.12 0.66
CA GLY A 139 15.46 -7.92 1.22
C GLY A 139 16.21 -8.77 0.18
N ARG A 140 16.11 -8.42 -1.11
CA ARG A 140 16.72 -9.12 -2.25
C ARG A 140 17.32 -8.11 -3.21
N GLU A 141 18.38 -8.49 -3.92
CA GLU A 141 18.99 -7.64 -4.94
C GLU A 141 18.02 -7.37 -6.10
N CYS A 142 18.09 -6.18 -6.71
CA CYS A 142 17.19 -5.82 -7.81
C CYS A 142 17.31 -6.76 -9.03
N LYS A 143 18.49 -7.37 -9.24
CA LYS A 143 18.73 -8.35 -10.31
C LYS A 143 18.00 -9.70 -10.11
N ASP A 144 17.63 -10.00 -8.86
CA ASP A 144 16.94 -11.24 -8.46
C ASP A 144 15.43 -11.03 -8.32
N LEU A 145 14.95 -9.81 -8.58
CA LEU A 145 13.54 -9.44 -8.49
C LEU A 145 12.89 -9.43 -9.89
N PRO A 146 11.64 -9.91 -10.02
CA PRO A 146 10.94 -9.88 -11.30
C PRO A 146 10.75 -8.47 -11.86
N ALA A 147 10.91 -8.34 -13.18
CA ALA A 147 10.77 -7.06 -13.89
C ALA A 147 9.41 -6.36 -13.66
N PHE A 148 8.32 -7.12 -13.48
CA PHE A 148 6.98 -6.52 -13.38
C PHE A 148 6.74 -5.68 -12.12
N ILE A 149 7.57 -5.80 -11.08
CA ILE A 149 7.42 -5.07 -9.82
C ILE A 149 7.44 -3.55 -10.04
N ILE A 150 8.25 -3.06 -10.98
CA ILE A 150 8.42 -1.62 -11.23
C ILE A 150 7.67 -1.10 -12.47
N LYS A 151 6.96 -1.96 -13.21
CA LYS A 151 6.24 -1.58 -14.45
C LYS A 151 5.19 -0.47 -14.27
N ARG A 152 4.78 -0.19 -13.04
CA ARG A 152 3.68 0.73 -12.71
C ARG A 152 4.12 2.15 -12.35
N LEU A 153 5.42 2.44 -12.21
CA LEU A 153 5.87 3.77 -11.80
C LEU A 153 5.62 4.81 -12.90
N PRO A 154 4.88 5.89 -12.62
CA PRO A 154 4.68 6.96 -13.60
C PRO A 154 5.99 7.64 -13.95
N VAL A 155 6.26 7.77 -15.24
CA VAL A 155 7.34 8.60 -15.80
C VAL A 155 6.70 9.68 -16.64
N ARG A 156 6.83 10.94 -16.21
CA ARG A 156 6.13 12.08 -16.81
C ARG A 156 7.10 13.11 -17.34
N PHE A 157 6.86 13.57 -18.55
CA PHE A 157 7.60 14.69 -19.13
C PHE A 157 6.85 16.01 -18.94
N THR A 158 6.33 16.21 -17.73
CA THR A 158 5.64 17.41 -17.24
C THR A 158 6.10 17.69 -15.81
N TYR A 159 5.94 18.94 -15.33
CA TYR A 159 6.21 19.30 -13.93
C TYR A 159 4.98 18.96 -13.07
N ASP A 160 4.88 17.70 -12.63
CA ASP A 160 3.73 17.19 -11.89
C ASP A 160 4.14 16.12 -10.86
N ASN A 161 4.02 16.49 -9.59
CA ASN A 161 4.38 15.64 -8.44
C ASN A 161 3.21 14.77 -7.93
N ASN A 162 2.06 14.74 -8.61
CA ASN A 162 0.93 13.92 -8.17
C ASN A 162 1.27 12.42 -8.31
N TYR A 163 1.42 11.65 -7.25
CA TYR A 163 1.89 10.26 -7.34
C TYR A 163 0.97 9.34 -8.14
N PHE A 164 -0.34 9.61 -8.12
CA PHE A 164 -1.33 8.83 -8.86
C PHE A 164 -1.77 9.56 -10.13
N ASN A 165 -2.16 8.81 -11.16
CA ASN A 165 -2.78 9.35 -12.38
C ASN A 165 -4.32 9.37 -12.29
N ASP A 166 -4.87 8.91 -11.16
CA ASP A 166 -6.30 8.79 -10.97
C ASP A 166 -6.99 10.15 -10.89
N ARG A 167 -8.19 10.22 -11.46
CA ARG A 167 -9.02 11.43 -11.48
C ARG A 167 -9.44 11.89 -10.09
N TYR A 168 -9.70 10.96 -9.19
CA TYR A 168 -10.14 11.25 -7.83
C TYR A 168 -9.10 10.77 -6.83
N GLN A 169 -8.80 11.61 -5.84
CA GLN A 169 -7.84 11.32 -4.78
C GLN A 169 -8.17 12.15 -3.54
N GLY A 170 -7.98 11.57 -2.36
CA GLY A 170 -8.16 12.28 -1.10
C GLY A 170 -8.03 11.40 0.13
N ILE A 171 -8.26 12.01 1.29
CA ILE A 171 -8.32 11.36 2.61
C ILE A 171 -9.68 11.68 3.23
N PRO A 172 -10.38 10.71 3.85
CA PRO A 172 -11.63 10.98 4.55
C PRO A 172 -11.39 11.94 5.72
N ILE A 173 -12.22 12.97 5.86
CA ILE A 173 -12.05 14.02 6.88
C ILE A 173 -12.34 13.45 8.29
N GLY A 174 -11.32 13.43 9.13
CA GLY A 174 -11.28 12.79 10.44
C GLY A 174 -11.04 11.28 10.39
N GLY A 175 -10.40 10.80 9.31
CA GLY A 175 -9.85 9.45 9.21
C GLY A 175 -10.80 8.37 8.69
N TYR A 176 -10.19 7.24 8.34
CA TYR A 176 -10.88 6.09 7.75
C TYR A 176 -11.84 5.40 8.73
N ASN A 177 -11.64 5.56 10.04
CA ASN A 177 -12.54 5.00 11.05
C ASN A 177 -13.98 5.48 10.84
N LYS A 178 -14.19 6.76 10.49
CA LYS A 178 -15.52 7.29 10.20
C LYS A 178 -16.18 6.61 9.00
N LEU A 179 -15.41 6.28 7.97
CA LEU A 179 -15.92 5.56 6.80
C LEU A 179 -16.34 4.14 7.20
N ILE A 180 -15.52 3.46 8.01
CA ILE A 180 -15.81 2.12 8.50
C ILE A 180 -17.04 2.11 9.41
N GLU A 181 -17.16 3.07 10.33
CA GLU A 181 -18.34 3.25 11.18
C GLU A 181 -19.61 3.41 10.36
N LYS A 182 -19.56 4.20 9.27
CA LYS A 182 -20.70 4.36 8.35
C LYS A 182 -21.01 3.12 7.53
N LEU A 183 -20.01 2.38 7.08
CA LEU A 183 -20.20 1.11 6.35
C LEU A 183 -20.81 0.00 7.21
N LEU A 184 -20.58 0.07 8.53
CA LEU A 184 -20.99 -0.94 9.52
C LEU A 184 -22.10 -0.44 10.45
N GLU A 185 -22.68 0.72 10.18
CA GLU A 185 -23.77 1.30 10.97
C GLU A 185 -24.97 0.33 11.01
N GLY A 186 -25.37 -0.08 12.22
CA GLY A 186 -26.48 -1.03 12.43
C GLY A 186 -26.15 -2.50 12.12
N ILE A 187 -24.89 -2.85 11.88
CA ILE A 187 -24.44 -4.23 11.64
C ILE A 187 -23.81 -4.79 12.92
N ASP A 188 -24.14 -6.04 13.27
CA ASP A 188 -23.52 -6.71 14.42
C ASP A 188 -22.01 -6.90 14.16
N THR A 189 -21.16 -6.49 15.10
CA THR A 189 -19.70 -6.65 15.01
C THR A 189 -19.15 -7.39 16.23
N ARG A 190 -18.17 -8.28 16.03
CA ARG A 190 -17.39 -8.90 17.11
C ARG A 190 -15.90 -8.76 16.84
N LEU A 191 -15.20 -8.08 17.74
CA LEU A 191 -13.76 -7.90 17.72
C LEU A 191 -13.07 -8.98 18.56
N ASP A 192 -11.75 -9.04 18.49
CA ASP A 192 -10.93 -10.01 19.22
C ASP A 192 -11.39 -11.48 18.99
N THR A 193 -11.96 -11.75 17.81
CA THR A 193 -12.58 -13.02 17.46
C THR A 193 -11.89 -13.61 16.23
N ASP A 194 -11.10 -14.66 16.44
CA ASP A 194 -10.39 -15.35 15.36
C ASP A 194 -11.30 -16.43 14.72
N PHE A 195 -11.77 -16.14 13.50
CA PHE A 195 -12.63 -17.06 12.75
C PHE A 195 -12.05 -18.47 12.63
N LEU A 196 -10.74 -18.61 12.47
CA LEU A 196 -10.13 -19.90 12.21
C LEU A 196 -10.02 -20.78 13.47
N LYS A 197 -10.06 -20.18 14.67
CA LYS A 197 -10.06 -20.92 15.94
C LYS A 197 -11.42 -21.56 16.25
N ASP A 198 -12.52 -20.86 15.91
CA ASP A 198 -13.89 -21.30 16.20
C ASP A 198 -14.72 -21.47 14.91
N ARG A 199 -14.07 -21.95 13.83
CA ARG A 199 -14.60 -21.93 12.47
C ARG A 199 -15.95 -22.62 12.32
N GLU A 200 -16.11 -23.79 12.92
CA GLU A 200 -17.36 -24.56 12.83
C GLU A 200 -18.51 -23.81 13.52
N ALA A 201 -18.29 -23.34 14.75
CA ALA A 201 -19.29 -22.63 15.52
C ALA A 201 -19.69 -21.30 14.86
N LEU A 202 -18.73 -20.55 14.32
CA LEU A 202 -18.98 -19.28 13.64
C LEU A 202 -19.63 -19.47 12.27
N SER A 203 -19.21 -20.47 11.50
CA SER A 203 -19.85 -20.83 10.22
C SER A 203 -21.31 -21.25 10.43
N ALA A 204 -21.63 -21.95 11.52
CA ALA A 204 -22.99 -22.35 11.84
C ALA A 204 -23.95 -21.19 12.14
N LEU A 205 -23.45 -19.96 12.36
CA LEU A 205 -24.28 -18.78 12.60
C LEU A 205 -24.83 -18.14 11.33
N ALA A 206 -24.37 -18.55 10.14
CA ALA A 206 -24.71 -17.90 8.88
C ALA A 206 -24.89 -18.89 7.73
N ASP A 207 -25.80 -18.57 6.81
CA ASP A 207 -26.00 -19.37 5.59
C ASP A 207 -24.83 -19.21 4.59
N THR A 208 -24.06 -18.13 4.69
CA THR A 208 -22.94 -17.81 3.80
C THR A 208 -21.85 -17.07 4.55
N VAL A 209 -20.60 -17.44 4.32
CA VAL A 209 -19.42 -16.81 4.90
C VAL A 209 -18.69 -16.02 3.82
N VAL A 210 -18.36 -14.75 4.09
CA VAL A 210 -17.40 -13.99 3.28
C VAL A 210 -16.08 -13.98 4.04
N TYR A 211 -15.07 -14.65 3.51
CA TYR A 211 -13.76 -14.79 4.15
C TYR A 211 -12.72 -13.91 3.44
N THR A 212 -12.12 -12.99 4.20
CA THR A 212 -11.14 -12.03 3.70
C THR A 212 -9.75 -12.20 4.34
N GLY A 213 -9.55 -13.29 5.10
CA GLY A 213 -8.26 -13.65 5.70
C GLY A 213 -7.35 -14.40 4.73
N PRO A 214 -6.14 -14.82 5.17
CA PRO A 214 -5.22 -15.59 4.33
C PRO A 214 -5.83 -16.92 3.89
N ILE A 215 -5.84 -17.18 2.58
CA ILE A 215 -6.44 -18.40 1.99
C ILE A 215 -5.66 -19.67 2.35
N ASP A 216 -4.34 -19.58 2.44
CA ASP A 216 -3.48 -20.69 2.82
C ASP A 216 -3.71 -21.09 4.29
N GLN A 217 -3.89 -20.12 5.17
CA GLN A 217 -4.24 -20.35 6.58
C GLN A 217 -5.64 -20.96 6.73
N TYR A 218 -6.60 -20.56 5.89
CA TYR A 218 -7.93 -21.17 5.88
C TYR A 218 -7.84 -22.68 5.62
N TYR A 219 -6.96 -23.13 4.72
CA TYR A 219 -6.75 -24.55 4.43
C TYR A 219 -5.61 -25.19 5.25
N ASP A 220 -5.35 -24.68 6.45
CA ASP A 220 -4.37 -25.20 7.43
C ASP A 220 -2.97 -25.39 6.81
N TYR A 221 -2.61 -24.53 5.87
CA TYR A 221 -1.35 -24.56 5.14
C TYR A 221 -1.04 -25.89 4.44
N ARG A 222 -2.07 -26.66 4.04
CA ARG A 222 -1.93 -28.03 3.51
C ARG A 222 -1.01 -28.19 2.29
N PHE A 223 -0.76 -27.11 1.53
CA PHE A 223 0.17 -27.10 0.40
C PHE A 223 1.47 -26.32 0.69
N GLY A 224 1.61 -25.74 1.88
CA GLY A 224 2.66 -24.80 2.26
C GLY A 224 2.13 -23.39 2.50
N LYS A 225 2.97 -22.53 3.07
CA LYS A 225 2.64 -21.13 3.38
C LYS A 225 2.94 -20.22 2.18
N LEU A 226 2.02 -19.31 1.87
CA LEU A 226 2.26 -18.24 0.91
C LEU A 226 3.21 -17.21 1.53
N GLU A 227 4.19 -16.77 0.74
CA GLU A 227 5.18 -15.82 1.22
C GLU A 227 4.66 -14.38 1.15
N TYR A 228 4.95 -13.60 2.19
CA TYR A 228 4.64 -12.18 2.25
C TYR A 228 5.88 -11.39 2.71
N ARG A 229 5.88 -10.09 2.43
CA ARG A 229 6.66 -9.11 3.18
C ARG A 229 5.78 -8.52 4.27
N SER A 230 6.37 -8.31 5.43
CA SER A 230 5.72 -7.59 6.53
C SER A 230 6.37 -6.22 6.74
N LEU A 231 5.77 -5.44 7.63
CA LEU A 231 6.24 -4.12 8.03
C LEU A 231 6.23 -4.01 9.55
N ARG A 232 7.21 -3.30 10.09
CA ARG A 232 7.26 -2.89 11.49
C ARG A 232 7.26 -1.36 11.54
N PHE A 233 6.41 -0.80 12.38
CA PHE A 233 6.25 0.64 12.53
C PHE A 233 6.83 1.08 13.87
N GLU A 234 7.71 2.06 13.87
CA GLU A 234 8.16 2.75 15.07
C GLU A 234 7.59 4.15 15.07
N ASN A 235 6.81 4.47 16.11
CA ASN A 235 6.10 5.72 16.19
C ASN A 235 6.72 6.65 17.24
N GLU A 236 6.66 7.95 17.00
CA GLU A 236 7.26 8.95 17.88
C GLU A 236 6.42 10.23 17.86
N LEU A 237 6.03 10.71 19.05
CA LEU A 237 5.48 12.05 19.24
C LEU A 237 6.63 13.02 19.47
N LEU A 238 6.68 14.10 18.69
CA LEU A 238 7.74 15.10 18.71
C LEU A 238 7.19 16.46 19.12
N ASP A 239 7.97 17.17 19.94
CA ASP A 239 7.68 18.53 20.41
C ASP A 239 8.09 19.57 19.36
N CYS A 240 7.53 19.43 18.15
CA CYS A 240 7.65 20.40 17.07
C CYS A 240 6.42 20.36 16.16
N GLU A 241 6.12 21.50 15.52
CA GLU A 241 4.93 21.63 14.66
C GLU A 241 5.09 20.82 13.36
N ASN A 242 6.30 20.76 12.82
CA ASN A 242 6.58 20.20 11.51
C ASN A 242 7.97 19.56 11.48
N TYR A 243 8.03 18.25 11.27
CA TYR A 243 9.27 17.48 11.27
C TYR A 243 9.94 17.43 9.90
N GLN A 244 9.17 17.16 8.83
CA GLN A 244 9.71 16.94 7.48
C GLN A 244 8.95 17.67 6.36
N GLY A 245 7.81 18.29 6.64
CA GLY A 245 7.09 19.17 5.72
C GLY A 245 6.36 18.46 4.59
N VAL A 246 6.26 17.14 4.65
CA VAL A 246 5.55 16.29 3.68
C VAL A 246 5.01 15.06 4.38
N ALA A 247 3.83 14.57 3.98
CA ALA A 247 3.24 13.41 4.64
C ALA A 247 4.11 12.15 4.51
N VAL A 248 4.81 11.96 3.38
CA VAL A 248 5.64 10.78 3.12
C VAL A 248 7.01 11.19 2.55
N MET A 249 8.06 10.84 3.29
CA MET A 249 9.45 10.97 2.87
C MET A 249 10.05 9.56 2.72
N ASN A 250 10.40 9.18 1.51
CA ASN A 250 11.09 7.92 1.21
C ASN A 250 12.59 8.10 1.38
N TYR A 251 13.27 7.15 2.00
CA TYR A 251 14.73 7.15 2.15
C TYR A 251 15.29 6.08 1.22
N THR A 252 15.95 6.50 0.14
CA THR A 252 16.31 5.60 -0.97
C THR A 252 17.74 5.07 -0.88
N ASP A 253 18.53 5.59 0.06
CA ASP A 253 19.87 5.10 0.36
C ASP A 253 19.85 3.77 1.13
N GLU A 254 20.93 3.01 0.99
CA GLU A 254 21.13 1.71 1.59
C GLU A 254 21.53 1.75 3.07
N LYS A 255 22.01 2.88 3.60
CA LYS A 255 22.47 2.99 5.00
C LYS A 255 21.30 3.21 5.96
N THR A 256 20.26 3.92 5.52
CA THR A 256 19.05 4.16 6.31
C THR A 256 18.23 2.88 6.44
N LYS A 257 18.01 2.40 7.67
CA LYS A 257 17.35 1.11 7.94
C LYS A 257 15.85 1.08 7.62
N PHE A 258 15.16 2.19 7.75
CA PHE A 258 13.74 2.31 7.38
C PHE A 258 13.59 2.70 5.90
N THR A 259 12.45 2.39 5.31
CA THR A 259 12.11 2.74 3.91
C THR A 259 11.53 4.14 3.81
N ARG A 260 10.73 4.56 4.78
CA ARG A 260 10.09 5.89 4.79
C ARG A 260 9.78 6.39 6.19
N ILE A 261 9.58 7.70 6.28
CA ILE A 261 8.96 8.38 7.42
C ILE A 261 7.61 8.95 6.97
N ILE A 262 6.59 8.70 7.78
CA ILE A 262 5.24 9.24 7.61
C ILE A 262 5.03 10.31 8.68
N GLU A 263 4.64 11.52 8.28
CA GLU A 263 4.22 12.59 9.19
C GLU A 263 2.72 12.82 9.02
N HIS A 264 1.93 12.25 9.93
CA HIS A 264 0.51 11.95 9.70
C HIS A 264 -0.37 13.19 9.54
N LYS A 265 -0.07 14.27 10.27
CA LYS A 265 -0.87 15.50 10.23
C LYS A 265 -1.01 16.10 8.83
N HIS A 266 -0.06 15.85 7.94
CA HIS A 266 -0.09 16.39 6.60
C HIS A 266 -1.17 15.77 5.70
N PHE A 267 -1.71 14.59 6.04
CA PHE A 267 -2.82 13.98 5.30
C PHE A 267 -4.12 14.78 5.39
N GLU A 268 -4.31 15.54 6.47
CA GLU A 268 -5.49 16.37 6.72
C GLU A 268 -5.14 17.86 6.89
N PHE A 269 -3.97 18.29 6.40
CA PHE A 269 -3.51 19.68 6.49
C PHE A 269 -3.46 20.23 7.93
N GLY A 270 -3.13 19.36 8.90
CA GLY A 270 -3.10 19.68 10.32
C GLY A 270 -2.08 20.77 10.69
N THR A 271 -2.39 21.52 11.75
CA THR A 271 -1.64 22.68 12.28
C THR A 271 -1.36 22.56 13.78
N GLN A 272 -1.43 21.34 14.34
CA GLN A 272 -1.18 21.07 15.75
C GLN A 272 0.26 21.45 16.15
N GLU A 273 0.48 21.89 17.39
CA GLU A 273 1.81 22.33 17.88
C GLU A 273 2.85 21.21 17.93
N LYS A 274 2.41 19.97 18.12
CA LYS A 274 3.25 18.75 18.13
C LYS A 274 2.98 17.92 16.89
N THR A 275 3.91 17.04 16.52
CA THR A 275 3.76 16.16 15.36
C THR A 275 4.02 14.70 15.71
N TYR A 276 3.33 13.80 15.02
CA TYR A 276 3.49 12.36 15.22
C TYR A 276 4.03 11.76 13.94
N ILE A 277 5.16 11.05 14.06
CA ILE A 277 5.83 10.42 12.93
C ILE A 277 5.85 8.90 13.09
N THR A 278 5.90 8.21 11.96
CA THR A 278 6.11 6.76 11.89
C THR A 278 7.28 6.44 10.98
N ARG A 279 8.26 5.70 11.49
CA ARG A 279 9.32 5.06 10.69
C ARG A 279 8.89 3.66 10.29
N GLU A 280 8.88 3.38 8.99
CA GLU A 280 8.50 2.08 8.43
C GLU A 280 9.72 1.22 8.14
N TYR A 281 9.79 0.03 8.75
CA TYR A 281 10.85 -0.94 8.54
C TYR A 281 10.30 -2.17 7.81
N PRO A 282 10.86 -2.52 6.63
CA PRO A 282 10.49 -3.75 5.96
C PRO A 282 11.02 -4.97 6.72
N SER A 283 10.26 -6.05 6.71
CA SER A 283 10.65 -7.33 7.31
C SER A 283 10.22 -8.49 6.42
N GLU A 284 10.94 -9.60 6.51
CA GLU A 284 10.37 -10.88 6.09
C GLU A 284 9.17 -11.19 6.98
N TRP A 285 8.10 -11.71 6.38
CA TRP A 285 6.94 -12.15 7.12
C TRP A 285 7.26 -13.45 7.86
N GLN A 286 6.79 -13.53 9.09
CA GLN A 286 6.77 -14.75 9.89
C GLN A 286 5.35 -14.96 10.41
N GLU A 287 5.04 -16.20 10.79
CA GLU A 287 3.74 -16.51 11.38
C GLU A 287 3.46 -15.64 12.61
N GLY A 288 2.24 -15.11 12.70
CA GLY A 288 1.84 -14.14 13.71
C GLY A 288 2.11 -12.67 13.34
N MET A 289 2.91 -12.41 12.29
CA MET A 289 3.05 -11.05 11.74
C MET A 289 1.90 -10.74 10.77
N GLU A 290 1.63 -9.44 10.60
CA GLU A 290 0.64 -9.01 9.61
C GLU A 290 1.20 -9.17 8.18
N PRO A 291 0.50 -9.91 7.30
CA PRO A 291 0.88 -10.01 5.89
C PRO A 291 0.54 -8.71 5.17
N TYR A 292 1.57 -7.99 4.73
CA TYR A 292 1.40 -6.84 3.86
C TYR A 292 1.58 -7.29 2.41
N TYR A 293 2.78 -7.30 1.85
CA TYR A 293 2.94 -7.44 0.40
C TYR A 293 3.06 -8.91 -0.01
N PRO A 294 2.19 -9.44 -0.90
CA PRO A 294 2.39 -10.79 -1.45
C PRO A 294 3.66 -10.84 -2.30
N VAL A 295 4.42 -11.93 -2.18
CA VAL A 295 5.61 -12.18 -3.00
C VAL A 295 5.17 -12.88 -4.29
N ASN A 296 4.99 -12.11 -5.37
CA ASN A 296 4.38 -12.60 -6.61
C ASN A 296 5.35 -13.34 -7.55
N ASP A 297 6.14 -14.29 -7.04
CA ASP A 297 6.99 -15.14 -7.88
C ASP A 297 6.25 -16.41 -8.36
N GLU A 298 6.88 -17.15 -9.30
CA GLU A 298 6.30 -18.35 -9.91
C GLU A 298 5.96 -19.43 -8.87
N LYS A 299 6.80 -19.58 -7.84
CA LYS A 299 6.59 -20.53 -6.73
C LYS A 299 5.30 -20.20 -5.99
N ASN A 300 5.13 -18.95 -5.56
CA ASN A 300 3.97 -18.53 -4.79
C ASN A 300 2.69 -18.51 -5.64
N GLN A 301 2.76 -18.13 -6.92
CA GLN A 301 1.59 -18.19 -7.81
C GLN A 301 1.14 -19.63 -8.08
N SER A 302 2.08 -20.56 -8.26
CA SER A 302 1.77 -21.99 -8.40
C SER A 302 1.15 -22.57 -7.12
N LEU A 303 1.62 -22.10 -5.94
CA LEU A 303 1.05 -22.50 -4.66
C LEU A 303 -0.36 -21.92 -4.46
N TYR A 304 -0.55 -20.64 -4.74
CA TYR A 304 -1.84 -19.96 -4.66
C TYR A 304 -2.89 -20.62 -5.56
N SER A 305 -2.53 -21.02 -6.79
CA SER A 305 -3.45 -21.71 -7.71
C SER A 305 -4.08 -22.95 -7.07
N LYS A 306 -3.31 -23.74 -6.32
CA LYS A 306 -3.84 -24.93 -5.62
C LYS A 306 -4.86 -24.58 -4.55
N TYR A 307 -4.64 -23.48 -3.82
CA TYR A 307 -5.60 -22.99 -2.83
C TYR A 307 -6.84 -22.38 -3.51
N SER A 308 -6.64 -21.64 -4.60
CA SER A 308 -7.74 -21.08 -5.39
C SER A 308 -8.66 -22.19 -5.93
N ASP A 309 -8.10 -23.30 -6.40
CA ASP A 309 -8.88 -24.45 -6.87
C ASP A 309 -9.75 -25.06 -5.76
N LEU A 310 -9.26 -25.11 -4.51
CA LEU A 310 -10.07 -25.54 -3.37
C LEU A 310 -11.18 -24.54 -3.07
N SER A 311 -10.87 -23.23 -3.06
CA SER A 311 -11.86 -22.19 -2.78
C SER A 311 -13.00 -22.16 -3.79
N ASN A 312 -12.72 -22.49 -5.06
CA ASN A 312 -13.72 -22.58 -6.12
C ASN A 312 -14.72 -23.74 -5.93
N GLY A 313 -14.37 -24.73 -5.09
CA GLY A 313 -15.25 -25.85 -4.74
C GLY A 313 -16.19 -25.57 -3.56
N GLU A 314 -16.01 -24.47 -2.83
CA GLU A 314 -16.82 -24.12 -1.67
C GLU A 314 -18.17 -23.51 -2.12
N SER A 315 -19.28 -24.05 -1.59
CA SER A 315 -20.62 -23.64 -2.03
C SER A 315 -21.23 -22.48 -1.23
N ASN A 316 -20.81 -22.33 0.03
CA ASN A 316 -21.34 -21.35 0.98
C ASN A 316 -20.26 -20.39 1.51
N ILE A 317 -19.08 -20.36 0.88
CA ILE A 317 -17.96 -19.52 1.28
C ILE A 317 -17.47 -18.72 0.09
N ILE A 318 -17.38 -17.41 0.26
CA ILE A 318 -16.90 -16.46 -0.73
C ILE A 318 -15.55 -15.94 -0.25
N PHE A 319 -14.51 -16.19 -1.04
CA PHE A 319 -13.17 -15.68 -0.79
C PHE A 319 -12.99 -14.36 -1.52
N GLY A 320 -12.56 -13.32 -0.80
CA GLY A 320 -12.40 -12.00 -1.41
C GLY A 320 -11.40 -11.10 -0.69
N GLY A 321 -10.86 -10.14 -1.42
CA GLY A 321 -9.94 -9.16 -0.88
C GLY A 321 -8.49 -9.63 -0.89
N ARG A 322 -7.60 -8.74 -0.43
CA ARG A 322 -6.13 -8.84 -0.57
C ARG A 322 -5.56 -10.20 -0.16
N LEU A 323 -5.95 -10.71 1.01
CA LEU A 323 -5.34 -11.91 1.61
C LEU A 323 -5.95 -13.20 1.07
N ALA A 324 -7.26 -13.22 0.84
CA ALA A 324 -7.96 -14.40 0.32
C ALA A 324 -7.62 -14.63 -1.16
N GLU A 325 -7.40 -13.57 -1.93
CA GLU A 325 -7.03 -13.67 -3.34
C GLU A 325 -5.52 -13.61 -3.58
N TYR A 326 -4.70 -13.49 -2.52
CA TYR A 326 -3.25 -13.32 -2.62
C TYR A 326 -2.80 -12.24 -3.62
N LYS A 327 -3.47 -11.09 -3.59
CA LYS A 327 -3.25 -9.99 -4.53
C LYS A 327 -2.95 -8.70 -3.79
N TYR A 328 -2.13 -7.86 -4.41
CA TYR A 328 -1.92 -6.50 -3.94
C TYR A 328 -2.95 -5.56 -4.57
N TYR A 329 -4.01 -5.27 -3.83
CA TYR A 329 -5.07 -4.34 -4.21
C TYR A 329 -4.91 -2.99 -3.51
N ASP A 330 -5.19 -1.93 -4.26
CA ASP A 330 -5.49 -0.61 -3.71
C ASP A 330 -6.93 -0.59 -3.15
N MET A 331 -7.25 0.38 -2.29
CA MET A 331 -8.55 0.46 -1.62
C MET A 331 -9.75 0.53 -2.57
N ASP A 332 -9.60 1.10 -3.77
CA ASP A 332 -10.68 1.21 -4.74
C ASP A 332 -10.97 -0.09 -5.51
N LYS A 333 -10.07 -1.09 -5.40
CA LYS A 333 -10.18 -2.39 -6.06
C LYS A 333 -10.71 -3.48 -5.14
N VAL A 334 -10.64 -3.28 -3.83
CA VAL A 334 -11.25 -4.13 -2.81
C VAL A 334 -12.72 -3.76 -2.69
#